data_AF-A0A509LKJ2-F1
#
_entry.id   AF-A0A509LKJ2-F1
#
_cell.length_a   1.000
_cell.length_b   1.000
_cell.length_c   1.000
_cell.angle_alpha   90.00
_cell.angle_beta   90.00
_cell.angle_gamma   90.00
#
_symmetry.space_group_name_H-M   'P 1'
#
loop_
_entity.id
_entity.type
_entity.pdbx_description
1 polymer ?
#
loop_
_entity_poly.entity_id
_entity_poly.type
_entity_poly.pdbx_seq_one_letter_code
_entity_poly.pdbx_strand_id
1 'polypeptide(L)'
;MAEKDTRNGKGSVMVVGAGIAGIQASLDLADSGYFVYLVDKNTAIGGTMAQLDKTFPTNDCSMCIISPKLVEAGRHLNIEMMTMTEIEDLSGEEGDFTVTLKENPRFIDIDKCTACGECSNVCPVELPSQFDEELRNRKAAFKLYPQAMPSGFAIEKTDRAPCRLTCPAGLNVQGYVQMVKEGKYKESLEIIMEQLPLPGVLGRVCPHECE
;
A
#
# COMPACT_ATOMS: atom_id res chain seq x y z
N MET A 1 23.74 3.86 -8.60
CA MET A 1 24.39 3.72 -9.92
C MET A 1 23.47 2.90 -10.81
N ALA A 2 22.58 3.60 -11.51
CA ALA A 2 21.83 3.14 -12.68
C ALA A 2 21.17 4.41 -13.24
N GLU A 3 21.84 5.06 -14.20
CA GLU A 3 21.18 6.01 -15.09
C GLU A 3 20.08 5.22 -15.81
N LYS A 4 18.82 5.39 -15.38
CA LYS A 4 17.67 4.99 -16.19
C LYS A 4 17.59 6.00 -17.32
N ASP A 5 18.32 5.64 -18.37
CA ASP A 5 18.26 6.19 -19.72
C ASP A 5 16.90 6.82 -20.00
N THR A 6 16.90 8.11 -20.29
CA THR A 6 15.76 8.88 -20.79
C THR A 6 15.19 8.13 -21.98
N ARG A 7 14.22 7.24 -21.74
CA ARG A 7 13.64 6.34 -22.74
C ARG A 7 13.02 7.17 -23.87
N ASN A 8 13.84 7.48 -24.86
CA ASN A 8 13.51 7.95 -26.22
C ASN A 8 12.45 9.06 -26.37
N GLY A 9 12.27 9.91 -25.36
CA GLY A 9 11.23 10.95 -25.31
C GLY A 9 11.79 12.37 -25.46
N LYS A 10 10.90 13.33 -25.74
CA LYS A 10 11.24 14.78 -25.83
C LYS A 10 11.75 15.37 -24.51
N GLY A 11 11.49 14.69 -23.39
CA GLY A 11 11.86 15.07 -22.02
C GLY A 11 11.09 14.20 -21.01
N SER A 12 11.33 14.42 -19.72
CA SER A 12 10.60 13.75 -18.64
C SER A 12 9.73 14.72 -17.84
N VAL A 13 8.57 14.27 -17.39
CA VAL A 13 7.63 15.04 -16.56
C VAL A 13 7.25 14.21 -15.34
N MET A 14 7.13 14.83 -14.17
CA MET A 14 6.58 14.18 -12.98
C MET A 14 5.18 14.75 -12.70
N VAL A 15 4.21 13.86 -12.54
CA VAL A 15 2.83 14.19 -12.16
C VAL A 15 2.59 13.70 -10.74
N VAL A 16 2.19 14.62 -9.86
CA VAL A 16 2.00 14.36 -8.43
C VAL A 16 0.51 14.22 -8.13
N GLY A 17 0.10 13.04 -7.67
CA GLY A 17 -1.29 12.71 -7.37
C GLY A 17 -1.99 12.05 -8.54
N ALA A 18 -2.32 10.78 -8.38
CA ALA A 18 -2.92 9.95 -9.42
C ALA A 18 -4.44 9.85 -9.29
N GLY A 19 -5.11 10.99 -9.06
CA GLY A 19 -6.55 11.12 -9.26
C GLY A 19 -6.90 11.22 -10.75
N ILE A 20 -8.18 11.39 -11.09
CA ILE A 20 -8.64 11.51 -12.48
C ILE A 20 -7.89 12.58 -13.30
N ALA A 21 -7.57 13.72 -12.68
CA ALA A 21 -6.83 14.80 -13.32
C ALA A 21 -5.37 14.41 -13.62
N GLY A 22 -4.66 13.86 -12.64
CA GLY A 22 -3.27 13.44 -12.82
C GLY A 22 -3.12 12.27 -13.79
N ILE A 23 -4.07 11.32 -13.77
CA ILE A 23 -4.10 10.22 -14.74
C ILE A 23 -4.29 10.76 -16.16
N GLN A 24 -5.25 11.65 -16.38
CA GLN A 24 -5.47 12.22 -17.72
C GLN A 24 -4.25 13.03 -18.20
N ALA A 25 -3.70 13.89 -17.35
CA ALA A 25 -2.51 14.66 -17.67
C ALA A 25 -1.33 13.75 -18.04
N SER A 26 -1.16 12.65 -17.31
CA SER A 26 -0.11 11.67 -17.59
C SER A 26 -0.30 10.98 -18.93
N LEU A 27 -1.52 10.59 -19.27
CA LEU A 27 -1.85 9.98 -20.56
C LEU A 27 -1.56 10.95 -21.72
N ASP A 28 -2.07 12.18 -21.64
CA ASP A 28 -1.90 13.18 -22.69
C ASP A 28 -0.41 13.53 -22.93
N LEU A 29 0.37 13.64 -21.85
CA LEU A 29 1.82 13.88 -21.92
C LEU A 29 2.57 12.68 -22.50
N ALA A 30 2.18 11.47 -22.10
CA ALA A 30 2.82 10.24 -22.55
C ALA A 30 2.55 9.95 -24.03
N ASP A 31 1.33 10.21 -24.50
CA ASP A 31 0.93 10.14 -25.91
C ASP A 31 1.62 11.21 -26.76
N SER A 32 1.93 12.37 -26.16
CA SER A 32 2.70 13.45 -26.78
C SER A 32 4.20 13.16 -26.92
N GLY A 33 4.65 12.03 -26.35
CA GLY A 33 6.03 11.54 -26.43
C GLY A 33 6.94 11.96 -25.27
N TYR A 34 6.38 12.38 -24.14
CA TYR A 34 7.14 12.61 -22.90
C TYR A 34 7.19 11.35 -22.04
N PHE A 35 8.27 11.18 -21.29
CA PHE A 35 8.34 10.14 -20.27
C PHE A 35 7.75 10.65 -18.95
N VAL A 36 6.72 10.01 -18.42
CA VAL A 36 5.97 10.50 -17.26
C VAL A 36 6.22 9.64 -16.03
N TYR A 37 6.64 10.27 -14.93
CA TYR A 37 6.63 9.68 -13.60
C TYR A 37 5.31 10.03 -12.91
N LEU A 38 4.43 9.06 -12.69
CA LEU A 38 3.15 9.26 -12.02
C LEU A 38 3.27 8.81 -10.56
N VAL A 39 3.35 9.78 -9.64
CA VAL A 39 3.60 9.54 -8.21
C VAL A 39 2.30 9.63 -7.42
N ASP A 40 2.01 8.62 -6.59
CA ASP A 40 0.88 8.62 -5.67
C ASP A 40 1.25 8.02 -4.31
N LYS A 41 0.76 8.66 -3.24
CA LYS A 41 0.98 8.24 -1.86
C LYS A 41 0.25 6.94 -1.49
N ASN A 42 -0.86 6.65 -2.16
CA ASN A 42 -1.67 5.47 -1.87
C ASN A 42 -1.10 4.21 -2.53
N THR A 43 -1.65 3.06 -2.15
CA THR A 43 -1.30 1.76 -2.74
C THR A 43 -1.83 1.58 -4.16
N ALA A 44 -2.70 2.46 -4.65
CA ALA A 44 -3.27 2.41 -5.99
C ALA A 44 -3.73 3.80 -6.45
N ILE A 45 -3.71 3.98 -7.76
CA ILE A 45 -4.18 5.21 -8.43
C ILE A 45 -5.71 5.24 -8.50
N GLY A 46 -6.31 6.39 -8.78
CA GLY A 46 -7.76 6.60 -8.96
C GLY A 46 -8.33 7.76 -8.15
N GLY A 47 -7.75 8.02 -6.97
CA GLY A 47 -8.16 9.10 -6.07
C GLY A 47 -9.64 9.00 -5.65
N THR A 48 -10.23 10.14 -5.28
CA THR A 48 -11.62 10.21 -4.78
C THR A 48 -12.65 9.72 -5.78
N MET A 49 -12.42 9.87 -7.09
CA MET A 49 -13.37 9.41 -8.11
C MET A 49 -13.57 7.89 -8.05
N ALA A 50 -12.58 7.12 -7.60
CA ALA A 50 -12.72 5.68 -7.40
C ALA A 50 -13.66 5.32 -6.24
N GLN A 51 -13.86 6.22 -5.26
CA GLN A 51 -14.78 6.03 -4.14
C GLN A 51 -16.24 6.34 -4.49
N LEU A 52 -16.48 7.13 -5.54
CA LEU A 52 -17.83 7.55 -5.93
C LEU A 52 -18.57 6.43 -6.66
N ASP A 53 -19.85 6.21 -6.32
CA ASP A 53 -20.69 5.28 -7.09
C ASP A 53 -21.06 5.85 -8.47
N LYS A 54 -21.57 7.10 -8.49
CA LYS A 54 -22.03 7.79 -9.70
C LYS A 54 -21.43 9.18 -9.87
N THR A 55 -21.37 9.65 -11.12
CA THR A 55 -20.95 11.01 -11.46
C THR A 55 -22.09 11.83 -12.07
N PHE A 56 -22.36 13.01 -11.52
CA PHE A 56 -23.26 13.98 -12.14
C PHE A 56 -22.60 14.59 -13.40
N PRO A 57 -23.37 15.09 -14.39
CA PRO A 57 -24.84 15.11 -14.47
C PRO A 57 -25.44 13.84 -15.10
N THR A 58 -24.62 12.99 -15.71
CA THR A 58 -25.07 11.83 -16.48
C THR A 58 -25.53 10.67 -15.60
N ASN A 59 -25.14 10.66 -14.33
CA ASN A 59 -25.33 9.56 -13.39
C ASN A 59 -24.73 8.24 -13.89
N ASP A 60 -23.64 8.32 -14.66
CA ASP A 60 -22.84 7.16 -15.01
C ASP A 60 -22.13 6.59 -13.79
N CYS A 61 -21.82 5.29 -13.81
CA CYS A 61 -20.94 4.70 -12.80
C CYS A 61 -19.53 5.28 -12.91
N SER A 62 -19.00 5.82 -11.82
CA SER A 62 -17.67 6.45 -11.81
C SER A 62 -16.60 5.45 -12.25
N MET A 63 -16.71 4.20 -11.79
CA MET A 63 -15.78 3.13 -12.14
C MET A 63 -15.81 2.79 -13.64
N CYS A 64 -16.96 2.89 -14.31
CA CYS A 64 -17.05 2.67 -15.76
C CYS A 64 -16.26 3.71 -16.56
N ILE A 65 -16.13 4.94 -16.04
CA ILE A 65 -15.42 6.03 -16.72
C ILE A 65 -13.92 6.02 -16.38
N ILE A 66 -13.57 5.79 -15.11
CA ILE A 66 -12.17 5.86 -14.67
C ILE A 66 -11.40 4.57 -14.94
N SER A 67 -12.03 3.38 -14.83
CA SER A 67 -11.35 2.09 -14.96
C SER A 67 -10.54 1.93 -16.27
N PRO A 68 -11.07 2.30 -17.45
CA PRO A 68 -10.27 2.26 -18.68
C PRO A 68 -8.98 3.08 -18.58
N LYS A 69 -9.06 4.29 -18.01
CA LYS A 69 -7.91 5.19 -17.84
C LYS A 69 -6.89 4.67 -16.84
N LEU A 70 -7.35 3.99 -15.76
CA LEU A 70 -6.44 3.34 -14.80
C LEU A 70 -5.60 2.28 -15.49
N VAL A 71 -6.26 1.40 -16.25
CA VAL A 71 -5.60 0.30 -16.96
C VAL A 71 -4.68 0.83 -18.06
N GLU A 72 -5.12 1.86 -18.79
CA GLU A 72 -4.33 2.52 -19.82
C GLU A 72 -3.05 3.12 -19.22
N ALA A 73 -3.18 3.94 -18.17
CA ALA A 73 -2.03 4.58 -17.53
C ALA A 73 -1.05 3.56 -16.95
N GLY A 74 -1.54 2.47 -16.35
CA GLY A 74 -0.68 1.44 -15.78
C GLY A 74 -0.11 0.43 -16.78
N ARG A 75 -0.51 0.47 -18.06
CA ARG A 75 0.10 -0.32 -19.14
C ARG A 75 0.88 0.52 -20.14
N HIS A 76 0.85 1.84 -20.00
CA HIS A 76 1.49 2.75 -20.93
C HIS A 76 3.02 2.68 -20.80
N LEU A 77 3.73 2.48 -21.92
CA LEU A 77 5.18 2.26 -21.93
C LEU A 77 6.00 3.50 -21.50
N ASN A 78 5.43 4.70 -21.71
CA ASN A 78 6.03 5.97 -21.32
C ASN A 78 5.56 6.48 -19.95
N ILE A 79 4.81 5.68 -19.18
CA ILE A 79 4.39 6.07 -17.82
C ILE A 79 5.02 5.10 -16.82
N GLU A 80 5.81 5.65 -15.90
CA GLU A 80 6.32 4.94 -14.72
C GLU A 80 5.46 5.30 -13.52
N MET A 81 4.64 4.34 -13.09
CA MET A 81 3.75 4.51 -11.94
C MET A 81 4.49 4.19 -10.64
N MET A 82 4.53 5.17 -9.74
CA MET A 82 5.17 5.09 -8.43
C MET A 82 4.12 5.24 -7.34
N THR A 83 3.50 4.12 -6.97
CA THR A 83 2.58 4.06 -5.81
C THR A 83 3.34 4.01 -4.49
N MET A 84 2.66 4.26 -3.36
CA MET A 84 3.27 4.29 -2.03
C MET A 84 4.42 5.29 -1.93
N THR A 85 4.43 6.32 -2.78
CA THR A 85 5.57 7.22 -2.92
C THR A 85 5.14 8.66 -2.68
N GLU A 86 5.91 9.38 -1.86
CA GLU A 86 5.69 10.77 -1.53
C GLU A 86 6.93 11.60 -1.87
N ILE A 87 6.75 12.90 -2.13
CA ILE A 87 7.85 13.83 -2.37
C ILE A 87 8.37 14.29 -1.01
N GLU A 88 9.67 14.14 -0.79
CA GLU A 88 10.36 14.62 0.41
C GLU A 88 11.00 15.98 0.18
N ASP A 89 11.64 16.17 -0.96
CA ASP A 89 12.34 17.42 -1.31
C ASP A 89 12.31 17.68 -2.81
N LEU A 90 12.33 18.96 -3.20
CA LEU A 90 12.35 19.43 -4.58
C LEU A 90 13.36 20.57 -4.71
N SER A 91 14.32 20.39 -5.60
CA SER A 91 15.32 21.40 -5.96
C SER A 91 15.45 21.55 -7.47
N GLY A 92 16.06 22.65 -7.92
CA GLY A 92 16.27 22.94 -9.34
C GLY A 92 15.41 24.07 -9.88
N GLU A 93 15.41 24.22 -11.19
CA GLU A 93 14.72 25.27 -11.93
C GLU A 93 13.91 24.71 -13.10
N GLU A 94 13.15 25.56 -13.79
CA GLU A 94 12.28 25.14 -14.88
C GLU A 94 13.05 24.35 -15.95
N GLY A 95 12.68 23.08 -16.13
CA GLY A 95 13.31 22.17 -17.08
C GLY A 95 14.45 21.30 -16.51
N ASP A 96 14.94 21.60 -15.31
CA ASP A 96 15.97 20.82 -14.61
C ASP A 96 15.64 20.69 -13.12
N PHE A 97 14.65 19.83 -12.83
CA PHE A 97 14.23 19.53 -11.47
C PHE A 97 14.90 18.25 -10.96
N THR A 98 15.42 18.32 -9.74
CA THR A 98 15.83 17.15 -8.96
C THR A 98 14.84 16.93 -7.83
N VAL A 99 14.15 15.79 -7.85
CA VAL A 99 13.12 15.43 -6.87
C VAL A 99 13.61 14.27 -6.01
N THR A 100 13.54 14.43 -4.69
CA THR A 100 13.78 13.35 -3.73
C THR A 100 12.46 12.70 -3.37
N LEU A 101 12.36 11.40 -3.62
CA LEU A 101 11.17 10.60 -3.37
C LEU A 101 11.37 9.68 -2.18
N LYS A 102 10.34 9.57 -1.34
CA LYS A 102 10.25 8.60 -0.24
C LYS A 102 9.24 7.52 -0.61
N GLU A 103 9.74 6.32 -0.87
CA GLU A 103 8.91 5.14 -1.13
C GLU A 103 8.64 4.38 0.18
N ASN A 104 7.37 4.25 0.52
CA ASN A 104 6.92 3.48 1.66
C ASN A 104 6.81 1.98 1.29
N PRO A 105 7.28 1.07 2.17
CA PRO A 105 7.28 -0.35 1.86
C PRO A 105 5.86 -0.91 1.75
N ARG A 106 5.54 -1.53 0.61
CA ARG A 106 4.29 -2.30 0.40
C ARG A 106 4.25 -3.62 1.17
N PHE A 107 5.43 -4.14 1.55
CA PHE A 107 5.66 -5.47 2.15
C PHE A 107 5.15 -6.67 1.32
N ILE A 108 4.74 -6.42 0.09
CA ILE A 108 4.38 -7.43 -0.92
C ILE A 108 5.12 -7.02 -2.20
N ASP A 109 5.85 -7.97 -2.77
CA ASP A 109 6.52 -7.81 -4.06
C ASP A 109 5.45 -7.82 -5.16
N ILE A 110 5.30 -6.69 -5.85
CA ILE A 110 4.24 -6.49 -6.85
C ILE A 110 4.44 -7.39 -8.07
N ASP A 111 5.69 -7.67 -8.44
CA ASP A 111 6.02 -8.48 -9.62
C ASP A 111 5.67 -9.96 -9.40
N LYS A 112 5.60 -10.38 -8.13
CA LYS A 112 5.20 -11.74 -7.73
C LYS A 112 3.75 -11.83 -7.26
N CYS A 113 3.08 -10.69 -7.06
CA CYS A 113 1.72 -10.68 -6.54
C CYS A 113 0.72 -11.04 -7.65
N THR A 114 -0.05 -12.11 -7.45
CA THR A 114 -1.11 -12.53 -8.39
C THR A 114 -2.47 -11.89 -8.10
N ALA A 115 -2.56 -11.06 -7.05
CA ALA A 115 -3.79 -10.44 -6.57
C ALA A 115 -4.95 -11.42 -6.26
N CYS A 116 -4.64 -12.65 -5.83
CA CYS A 116 -5.64 -13.69 -5.54
C CYS A 116 -6.51 -13.42 -4.29
N GLY A 117 -6.04 -12.62 -3.33
CA GLY A 117 -6.77 -12.26 -2.12
C GLY A 117 -6.68 -13.25 -0.95
N GLU A 118 -5.97 -14.37 -1.09
CA GLU A 118 -5.78 -15.34 0.00
C GLU A 118 -5.16 -14.71 1.25
N CYS A 119 -4.20 -13.79 1.07
CA CYS A 119 -3.57 -13.07 2.17
C CYS A 119 -4.56 -12.25 3.02
N SER A 120 -5.57 -11.63 2.39
CA SER A 120 -6.63 -10.91 3.11
C SER A 120 -7.55 -11.89 3.84
N ASN A 121 -7.89 -13.02 3.21
CA ASN A 121 -8.81 -13.99 3.82
C ASN A 121 -8.26 -14.62 5.10
N VAL A 122 -6.95 -14.90 5.16
CA VAL A 122 -6.30 -15.50 6.34
C VAL A 122 -5.85 -14.47 7.37
N CYS A 123 -5.91 -13.17 7.05
CA CYS A 123 -5.39 -12.13 7.92
C CYS A 123 -6.25 -12.01 9.20
N PRO A 124 -5.65 -12.20 10.39
CA PRO A 124 -6.37 -12.11 11.65
C PRO A 124 -6.57 -10.66 12.11
N VAL A 125 -5.86 -9.70 11.51
CA VAL A 125 -5.86 -8.30 11.96
C VAL A 125 -6.90 -7.50 11.19
N GLU A 126 -7.73 -6.77 11.93
CA GLU A 126 -8.71 -5.83 11.38
C GLU A 126 -8.33 -4.39 11.71
N LEU A 127 -8.46 -3.52 10.72
CA LEU A 127 -8.17 -2.08 10.77
C LEU A 127 -9.32 -1.30 10.10
N PRO A 128 -9.60 -0.05 10.49
CA PRO A 128 -10.58 0.77 9.80
C PRO A 128 -10.17 1.02 8.34
N SER A 129 -11.12 0.94 7.43
CA SER A 129 -10.87 1.15 6.00
C SER A 129 -10.85 2.64 5.67
N GLN A 130 -9.67 3.19 5.41
CA GLN A 130 -9.53 4.59 4.97
C GLN A 130 -10.24 4.88 3.65
N PHE A 131 -10.29 3.91 2.72
CA PHE A 131 -10.99 4.09 1.44
C PHE A 131 -12.52 4.21 1.64
N ASP A 132 -13.07 3.50 2.62
CA ASP A 132 -14.49 3.52 2.96
C ASP A 132 -14.82 4.56 4.04
N GLU A 133 -13.95 5.58 4.24
CA GLU A 133 -14.11 6.64 5.25
C GLU A 133 -14.38 6.10 6.66
N GLU A 134 -13.69 5.00 7.03
CA GLU A 134 -13.79 4.33 8.32
C GLU A 134 -15.18 3.75 8.64
N LEU A 135 -16.10 3.71 7.67
CA LEU A 135 -17.45 3.16 7.84
C LEU A 135 -17.48 1.63 7.96
N ARG A 136 -16.36 0.97 7.62
CA ARG A 136 -16.17 -0.48 7.76
C ARG A 136 -14.73 -0.81 8.08
N ASN A 137 -14.55 -2.00 8.65
CA ASN A 137 -13.22 -2.58 8.84
C ASN A 137 -12.76 -3.30 7.57
N ARG A 138 -11.44 -3.30 7.37
CA ARG A 138 -10.71 -4.14 6.41
C ARG A 138 -9.63 -4.93 7.14
N LYS A 139 -9.00 -5.85 6.43
CA LYS A 139 -7.85 -6.59 6.96
C LYS A 139 -6.56 -5.77 6.82
N ALA A 140 -5.52 -6.14 7.58
CA ALA A 140 -4.21 -5.50 7.48
C ALA A 140 -3.50 -5.84 6.15
N ALA A 141 -3.69 -7.04 5.61
CA ALA A 141 -3.38 -7.35 4.22
C ALA A 141 -4.59 -7.02 3.35
N PHE A 142 -4.48 -6.02 2.48
CA PHE A 142 -5.63 -5.47 1.76
C PHE A 142 -5.28 -5.07 0.33
N LYS A 143 -6.32 -4.96 -0.49
CA LYS A 143 -6.31 -4.25 -1.77
C LYS A 143 -7.17 -3.01 -1.57
N LEU A 144 -6.71 -1.83 -2.01
CA LEU A 144 -7.36 -0.55 -1.68
C LEU A 144 -8.84 -0.52 -2.06
N TYR A 145 -9.14 -0.99 -3.26
CA TYR A 145 -10.49 -1.23 -3.77
C TYR A 145 -10.44 -2.32 -4.86
N PRO A 146 -11.57 -2.95 -5.23
CA PRO A 146 -11.55 -4.15 -6.07
C PRO A 146 -10.88 -3.98 -7.45
N GLN A 147 -11.10 -2.84 -8.11
CA GLN A 147 -10.52 -2.49 -9.41
C GLN A 147 -9.23 -1.66 -9.32
N ALA A 148 -8.52 -1.72 -8.19
CA ALA A 148 -7.29 -0.97 -7.98
C ALA A 148 -6.20 -1.26 -9.01
N MET A 149 -5.49 -0.20 -9.43
CA MET A 149 -4.31 -0.24 -10.30
C MET A 149 -3.10 0.40 -9.58
N PRO A 150 -1.94 -0.25 -9.48
CA PRO A 150 -1.66 -1.63 -9.88
C PRO A 150 -2.56 -2.60 -9.10
N SER A 151 -2.95 -3.69 -9.75
CA SER A 151 -3.75 -4.73 -9.10
C SER A 151 -2.85 -5.54 -8.17
N GLY A 152 -2.62 -5.02 -6.98
CA GLY A 152 -1.76 -5.64 -5.96
C GLY A 152 -2.24 -5.37 -4.55
N PHE A 153 -1.90 -6.30 -3.67
CA PHE A 153 -2.16 -6.14 -2.23
C PHE A 153 -1.03 -5.33 -1.58
N ALA A 154 -1.30 -4.81 -0.40
CA ALA A 154 -0.33 -4.22 0.50
C ALA A 154 -0.59 -4.73 1.93
N ILE A 155 0.44 -4.72 2.77
CA ILE A 155 0.28 -4.99 4.19
C ILE A 155 0.49 -3.68 4.94
N GLU A 156 -0.53 -3.22 5.65
CA GLU A 156 -0.35 -2.12 6.58
C GLU A 156 0.23 -2.65 7.89
N LYS A 157 1.39 -2.11 8.27
CA LYS A 157 2.00 -2.40 9.56
C LYS A 157 1.80 -1.22 10.49
N THR A 158 1.05 -1.45 11.56
CA THR A 158 1.04 -0.57 12.72
C THR A 158 2.32 -0.75 13.54
N ASP A 159 2.58 0.20 14.43
CA ASP A 159 3.78 0.20 15.25
C ASP A 159 3.90 -1.07 16.13
N ARG A 160 5.13 -1.42 16.49
CA ARG A 160 5.39 -2.56 17.37
C ARG A 160 5.00 -2.19 18.78
N ALA A 161 4.20 -3.05 19.41
CA ALA A 161 3.79 -2.87 20.79
C ALA A 161 5.04 -2.82 21.70
N PRO A 162 5.02 -2.00 22.78
CA PRO A 162 6.15 -1.87 23.71
C PRO A 162 6.65 -3.23 24.21
N CYS A 163 5.71 -4.13 24.50
CA CYS A 163 5.97 -5.50 24.95
C CYS A 163 6.83 -6.34 23.98
N ARG A 164 6.86 -6.02 22.68
CA ARG A 164 7.76 -6.68 21.73
C ARG A 164 9.10 -5.95 21.60
N LEU A 165 9.09 -4.63 21.71
CA LEU A 165 10.30 -3.80 21.59
C LEU A 165 11.25 -3.98 22.77
N THR A 166 10.72 -4.10 23.99
CA THR A 166 11.51 -4.23 25.22
C THR A 166 11.77 -5.67 25.64
N CYS A 167 11.13 -6.66 24.99
CA CYS A 167 11.29 -8.06 25.36
C CYS A 167 12.72 -8.54 25.07
N PRO A 168 13.52 -8.91 26.09
CA PRO A 168 14.88 -9.40 25.87
C PRO A 168 14.91 -10.76 25.16
N ALA A 169 13.83 -11.54 25.26
CA ALA A 169 13.66 -12.82 24.57
C ALA A 169 13.13 -12.64 23.12
N GLY A 170 12.82 -11.42 22.69
CA GLY A 170 12.34 -11.12 21.34
C GLY A 170 10.99 -11.76 21.01
N LEU A 171 10.16 -12.05 22.02
CA LEU A 171 8.89 -12.77 21.87
C LEU A 171 7.93 -12.06 20.91
N ASN A 172 7.25 -12.82 20.06
CA ASN A 172 6.18 -12.30 19.21
C ASN A 172 4.86 -12.11 19.98
N VAL A 173 4.87 -11.20 20.97
CA VAL A 173 3.73 -10.92 21.85
C VAL A 173 2.46 -10.56 21.08
N GLN A 174 2.59 -9.65 20.11
CA GLN A 174 1.48 -9.25 19.25
C GLN A 174 0.86 -10.44 18.50
N GLY A 175 1.69 -11.36 18.01
CA GLY A 175 1.25 -12.50 17.22
C GLY A 175 0.38 -13.46 18.02
N TYR A 176 0.86 -13.93 19.17
CA TYR A 176 0.09 -14.89 19.95
C TYR A 176 -1.13 -14.26 20.63
N VAL A 177 -1.07 -13.00 21.08
CA VAL A 177 -2.25 -12.29 21.62
C VAL A 177 -3.33 -12.15 20.55
N GLN A 178 -2.93 -11.86 19.30
CA GLN A 178 -3.87 -11.81 18.19
C GLN A 178 -4.50 -13.18 17.91
N MET A 179 -3.72 -14.27 17.95
CA MET A 179 -4.27 -15.63 17.78
C MET A 179 -5.23 -16.01 18.92
N VAL A 180 -4.96 -15.59 20.16
CA VAL A 180 -5.90 -15.76 21.28
C VAL A 180 -7.20 -15.00 21.03
N LYS A 181 -7.14 -13.76 20.53
CA LYS A 181 -8.33 -12.98 20.16
C LYS A 181 -9.19 -13.69 19.12
N GLU A 182 -8.56 -14.36 18.15
CA GLU A 182 -9.23 -15.17 17.13
C GLU A 182 -9.71 -16.55 17.65
N GLY A 183 -9.48 -16.88 18.92
CA GLY A 183 -9.83 -18.18 19.52
C GLY A 183 -8.91 -19.33 19.10
N LYS A 184 -7.79 -19.03 18.43
CA LYS A 184 -6.84 -20.00 17.90
C LYS A 184 -5.74 -20.33 18.89
N TYR A 185 -6.13 -20.94 20.02
CA TYR A 185 -5.23 -21.20 21.14
C TYR A 185 -4.03 -22.10 20.80
N LYS A 186 -4.19 -23.05 19.87
CA LYS A 186 -3.09 -23.94 19.43
C LYS A 186 -2.03 -23.17 18.65
N GLU A 187 -2.43 -22.43 17.62
CA GLU A 187 -1.53 -21.57 16.83
C GLU A 187 -0.86 -20.50 17.72
N SER A 188 -1.61 -19.94 18.68
CA SER A 188 -1.06 -19.03 19.68
C SER A 188 0.06 -19.69 20.50
N LEU A 189 -0.14 -20.92 20.96
CA LEU A 189 0.85 -21.63 21.78
C LEU A 189 2.09 -21.97 20.95
N GLU A 190 1.90 -22.39 19.70
CA GLU A 190 3.00 -22.65 18.75
C GLU A 190 3.88 -21.41 18.56
N ILE A 191 3.28 -20.23 18.33
CA ILE A 191 4.03 -18.96 18.22
C ILE A 191 4.87 -18.68 19.47
N ILE A 192 4.34 -18.92 20.68
CA ILE A 192 5.10 -18.71 21.90
C ILE A 192 6.25 -19.73 22.01
N MET A 193 5.97 -20.99 21.67
CA MET A 193 6.91 -22.10 21.78
C MET A 193 8.06 -22.04 20.76
N GLU A 194 7.96 -21.23 19.71
CA GLU A 194 9.09 -20.94 18.80
C GLU A 194 10.31 -20.41 19.55
N GLN A 195 10.08 -19.58 20.58
CA GLN A 195 11.14 -18.87 21.30
C GLN A 195 11.21 -19.26 22.78
N LEU A 196 10.14 -19.83 23.34
CA LEU A 196 10.01 -20.06 24.76
C LEU A 196 9.54 -21.51 25.04
N PRO A 197 10.43 -22.42 25.49
CA PRO A 197 10.13 -23.85 25.60
C PRO A 197 9.15 -24.21 26.73
N LEU A 198 9.00 -23.34 27.75
CA LEU A 198 8.14 -23.57 28.92
C LEU A 198 7.22 -22.37 29.21
N PRO A 199 6.24 -22.07 28.34
CA PRO A 199 5.38 -20.89 28.47
C PRO A 199 4.58 -20.82 29.75
N GLY A 200 4.10 -21.95 30.26
CA GLY A 200 3.36 -22.00 31.52
C GLY A 200 4.18 -21.61 32.76
N VAL A 201 5.52 -21.72 32.71
CA VAL A 201 6.41 -21.38 33.83
C VAL A 201 7.04 -20.01 33.60
N LEU A 202 7.70 -19.82 32.45
CA LEU A 202 8.48 -18.62 32.15
C LEU A 202 7.59 -17.39 31.89
N GLY A 203 6.35 -17.58 31.41
CA GLY A 203 5.39 -16.48 31.23
C GLY A 203 4.96 -15.80 32.53
N ARG A 204 5.11 -16.47 33.69
CA ARG A 204 4.79 -15.92 35.02
C ARG A 204 5.94 -15.09 35.63
N VAL A 205 7.10 -15.10 34.98
CA VAL A 205 8.31 -14.40 35.45
C VAL A 205 8.44 -13.03 34.76
N CYS A 206 7.57 -12.71 33.80
CA CYS A 206 7.58 -11.40 33.15
C CYS A 206 7.32 -10.30 34.18
N PRO A 207 8.29 -9.40 34.45
CA PRO A 207 8.14 -8.35 35.45
C PRO A 207 7.33 -7.16 34.92
N HIS A 208 7.11 -7.11 33.60
CA HIS A 208 6.24 -6.14 32.94
C HIS A 208 4.87 -6.80 32.76
N GLU A 209 4.03 -6.73 33.80
CA GLU A 209 2.59 -6.83 33.62
C GLU A 209 2.19 -5.74 32.62
N CYS A 210 1.30 -6.03 31.68
CA CYS A 210 1.02 -5.21 30.50
C CYS A 210 0.41 -3.81 30.81
N GLU A 211 1.20 -2.94 31.44
CA GLU A 211 1.05 -1.49 31.54
C GLU A 211 1.40 -0.81 30.21
#